data_AF-F2VT57-F1
#
_entry.id   AF-F2VT57-F1
#
_cell.length_a   1.000
_cell.length_b   1.000
_cell.length_c   1.000
_cell.angle_alpha   90.00
_cell.angle_beta   90.00
_cell.angle_gamma   90.00
#
_symmetry.space_group_name_H-M   'P 1'
#
loop_
_entity.id
_entity.type
_entity.pdbx_description
1 polymer ?
#
loop_
_entity_poly.entity_id
_entity_poly.type
_entity_poly.pdbx_seq_one_letter_code
_entity_poly.pdbx_strand_id
1 'polypeptide(L)'
;MTSRAGPRPTGTDGTDFRHREKVAVQYNQVPLLKRRIRVVFMLHFALWLLMFVRLFPELCLRFGFKTRSLVEKWPFPQSNLWEYVWCFGSLVPTVFGYLSLNKNRAGLMRIAVTGTVVFGLGSVVVGCFQNALELLEYYGTRKARHFFYGFPLIVLIYIFFSLCIQVHGFSVYFGYKLYSLWSQHSARKSR
;
A
#
# COMPACT_ATOMS: atom_id res chain seq x y z
N MET A 1 -27.11 32.58 39.12
CA MET A 1 -26.13 31.53 39.52
C MET A 1 -26.55 30.22 38.86
N THR A 2 -26.03 29.96 37.65
CA THR A 2 -26.39 28.78 36.85
C THR A 2 -25.59 27.58 37.37
N SER A 3 -26.29 26.49 37.69
CA SER A 3 -25.74 25.29 38.31
C SER A 3 -24.62 24.66 37.45
N ARG A 4 -23.40 24.62 38.00
CA ARG A 4 -22.20 23.99 37.39
C ARG A 4 -22.22 22.44 37.47
N ALA A 5 -23.38 21.83 37.66
CA ALA A 5 -23.55 20.41 37.89
C ALA A 5 -24.49 19.82 36.84
N GLY A 6 -23.99 19.72 35.60
CA GLY A 6 -24.59 18.81 34.63
C GLY A 6 -24.46 17.35 35.10
N PRO A 7 -25.28 16.42 34.57
CA PRO A 7 -25.28 15.03 35.00
C PRO A 7 -23.87 14.43 34.91
N ARG A 8 -23.27 14.06 36.05
CA ARG A 8 -21.97 13.39 36.10
C ARG A 8 -22.20 11.88 36.24
N PRO A 9 -21.46 11.04 35.49
CA PRO A 9 -21.48 9.61 35.72
C PRO A 9 -21.12 9.29 37.17
N THR A 10 -21.89 8.39 37.79
CA THR A 10 -21.70 7.94 39.18
C THR A 10 -20.27 7.42 39.36
N GLY A 11 -19.58 7.93 40.39
CA GLY A 11 -18.21 7.54 40.71
C GLY A 11 -17.10 8.43 40.13
N THR A 12 -17.42 9.57 39.52
CA THR A 12 -16.39 10.47 38.94
C THR A 12 -16.45 11.89 39.51
N ASP A 13 -15.30 12.40 39.95
CA ASP A 13 -15.13 13.73 40.55
C ASP A 13 -15.08 14.86 39.50
N GLY A 14 -14.99 14.50 38.22
CA GLY A 14 -14.89 15.41 37.08
C GLY A 14 -13.47 15.89 36.77
N THR A 15 -12.44 15.40 37.49
CA THR A 15 -11.04 15.70 37.19
C THR A 15 -10.48 14.83 36.05
N ASP A 16 -11.22 13.80 35.66
CA ASP A 16 -10.87 12.82 34.63
C ASP A 16 -11.17 13.25 33.19
N PHE A 17 -11.62 14.50 32.97
CA PHE A 17 -11.99 15.01 31.65
C PHE A 17 -10.87 14.84 30.59
N ARG A 18 -9.61 15.12 30.97
CA ARG A 18 -8.45 14.95 30.09
C ARG A 18 -8.21 13.48 29.71
N HIS A 19 -8.53 12.56 30.61
CA HIS A 19 -8.40 11.13 30.35
C HIS A 19 -9.50 10.67 29.39
N ARG A 20 -10.75 11.06 29.65
CA ARG A 20 -11.90 10.73 28.79
C ARG A 20 -11.74 11.26 27.37
N GLU A 21 -11.27 12.50 27.23
CA GLU A 21 -11.04 13.12 25.92
C GLU A 21 -10.00 12.35 25.10
N LYS A 22 -8.87 11.96 25.71
CA LYS A 22 -7.84 11.13 25.05
C LYS A 22 -8.37 9.76 24.63
N VAL A 23 -9.17 9.11 25.48
CA VAL A 23 -9.77 7.80 25.18
C VAL A 23 -10.80 7.93 24.04
N ALA A 24 -11.65 8.96 24.06
CA ALA A 24 -12.65 9.23 23.03
C ALA A 24 -12.01 9.49 21.65
N VAL A 25 -10.92 10.27 21.61
CA VAL A 25 -10.16 10.52 20.37
C VAL A 25 -9.61 9.20 19.81
N GLN A 26 -9.06 8.33 20.64
CA GLN A 26 -8.55 7.02 20.19
C GLN A 26 -9.66 6.09 19.69
N TYR A 27 -10.82 6.08 20.37
CA TYR A 27 -11.99 5.29 19.98
C TYR A 27 -12.57 5.71 18.62
N ASN A 28 -12.51 7.01 18.29
CA ASN A 28 -12.99 7.52 17.00
C ASN A 28 -11.94 7.38 15.88
N GLN A 29 -10.65 7.55 16.20
CA GLN A 29 -9.58 7.57 15.18
C GLN A 29 -9.20 6.18 14.67
N VAL A 30 -9.10 5.18 15.54
CA VAL A 30 -8.63 3.83 15.15
C VAL A 30 -9.58 3.15 14.13
N PRO A 31 -10.91 3.13 14.33
CA PRO A 31 -11.82 2.53 13.35
C PRO A 31 -11.77 3.21 11.99
N LEU A 32 -11.69 4.55 11.96
CA LEU A 32 -11.56 5.32 10.72
C LEU A 32 -10.26 4.98 9.97
N LEU A 33 -9.13 4.94 10.68
CA LEU A 33 -7.84 4.56 10.10
C LEU A 33 -7.85 3.12 9.58
N LYS A 34 -8.44 2.17 10.33
CA LYS A 34 -8.60 0.77 9.89
C LYS A 34 -9.47 0.65 8.63
N ARG A 35 -10.51 1.47 8.48
CA ARG A 35 -11.33 1.49 7.27
C ARG A 35 -10.53 2.03 6.10
N ARG A 36 -9.82 3.16 6.28
CA ARG A 36 -8.99 3.78 5.24
C ARG A 36 -7.89 2.85 4.76
N ILE A 37 -7.11 2.25 5.66
CA ILE A 37 -6.02 1.33 5.27
C ILE A 37 -6.56 0.07 4.58
N ARG A 38 -7.75 -0.42 4.92
CA ARG A 38 -8.40 -1.52 4.18
C ARG A 38 -8.70 -1.14 2.74
N VAL A 39 -9.21 0.06 2.50
CA VAL A 39 -9.42 0.57 1.13
C VAL A 39 -8.10 0.64 0.39
N VAL A 40 -7.04 1.15 1.02
CA VAL A 40 -5.70 1.23 0.40
C VAL A 40 -5.16 -0.17 0.06
N PHE A 41 -5.32 -1.16 0.94
CA PHE A 41 -4.94 -2.54 0.63
C PHE A 41 -5.74 -3.15 -0.53
N MET A 42 -7.03 -2.82 -0.66
CA MET A 42 -7.83 -3.25 -1.80
C MET A 42 -7.37 -2.59 -3.11
N LEU A 43 -7.03 -1.30 -3.07
CA LEU A 43 -6.44 -0.61 -4.23
C LEU A 43 -5.07 -1.20 -4.60
N HIS A 44 -4.23 -1.51 -3.61
CA HIS A 44 -2.97 -2.20 -3.85
C HIS A 44 -3.20 -3.57 -4.50
N PHE A 45 -4.18 -4.35 -4.01
CA PHE A 45 -4.52 -5.63 -4.60
C PHE A 45 -5.00 -5.51 -6.06
N ALA A 46 -5.75 -4.46 -6.40
CA ALA A 46 -6.14 -4.19 -7.78
C ALA A 46 -4.93 -3.88 -8.69
N LEU A 47 -3.99 -3.05 -8.22
CA LEU A 47 -2.73 -2.78 -8.93
C LEU A 47 -1.86 -4.04 -9.03
N TRP A 48 -1.85 -4.86 -7.98
CA TRP A 48 -1.16 -6.15 -7.96
C TRP A 48 -1.72 -7.10 -9.02
N LEU A 49 -3.04 -7.20 -9.12
CA LEU A 49 -3.70 -8.03 -10.14
C LEU A 49 -3.33 -7.57 -11.55
N LEU A 50 -3.28 -6.26 -11.80
CA LEU A 50 -2.85 -5.71 -13.09
C LEU A 50 -1.41 -6.14 -13.44
N MET A 51 -0.48 -6.01 -12.49
CA MET A 51 0.90 -6.45 -12.68
C MET A 51 1.00 -7.98 -12.82
N PHE A 52 0.20 -8.73 -12.06
CA PHE A 52 0.18 -10.19 -12.14
C PHE A 52 -0.30 -10.67 -13.50
N VAL A 53 -1.39 -10.11 -14.03
CA VAL A 53 -1.89 -10.40 -15.39
C VAL A 53 -0.82 -10.06 -16.43
N ARG A 54 -0.07 -8.98 -16.23
CA ARG A 54 1.06 -8.63 -17.09
C ARG A 54 2.19 -9.67 -17.06
N LEU A 55 2.56 -10.15 -15.87
CA LEU A 55 3.65 -11.13 -15.72
C LEU A 55 3.23 -12.57 -16.02
N PHE A 56 1.92 -12.85 -16.04
CA PHE A 56 1.36 -14.20 -16.09
C PHE A 56 1.86 -15.01 -17.29
N PRO A 57 1.88 -14.49 -18.54
CA PRO A 57 2.35 -15.27 -19.68
C PRO A 57 3.84 -15.64 -19.60
N GLU A 58 4.67 -14.72 -19.10
CA GLU A 58 6.10 -15.01 -18.87
C GLU A 58 6.31 -16.04 -17.77
N LEU A 59 5.54 -15.96 -16.69
CA LEU A 59 5.58 -16.95 -15.61
C LEU A 59 5.18 -18.33 -16.14
N CYS A 60 4.08 -18.44 -16.90
CA CYS A 60 3.67 -19.69 -17.53
C CYS A 60 4.77 -20.30 -18.39
N LEU A 61 5.47 -19.47 -19.17
CA LEU A 61 6.59 -19.92 -20.00
C LEU A 61 7.76 -20.43 -19.16
N ARG A 62 8.11 -19.74 -18.08
CA ARG A 62 9.18 -20.15 -17.16
C ARG A 62 8.87 -21.48 -16.45
N PHE A 63 7.58 -21.74 -16.17
CA PHE A 63 7.12 -23.01 -15.61
C PHE A 63 6.91 -24.12 -16.64
N GLY A 64 7.23 -23.89 -17.92
CA GLY A 64 7.17 -24.91 -18.98
C GLY A 64 5.81 -25.03 -19.67
N PHE A 65 4.82 -24.20 -19.33
CA PHE A 65 3.53 -24.16 -20.00
C PHE A 65 3.63 -23.37 -21.31
N LYS A 66 4.03 -24.05 -22.39
CA LYS A 66 4.12 -23.47 -23.74
C LYS A 66 2.79 -23.54 -24.48
N THR A 67 1.86 -22.66 -24.16
CA THR A 67 0.65 -22.49 -24.99
C THR A 67 0.91 -21.46 -26.08
N ARG A 68 0.76 -21.86 -27.35
CA ARG A 68 0.96 -20.98 -28.53
C ARG A 68 0.22 -19.65 -28.41
N SER A 69 -1.03 -19.67 -27.91
CA SER A 69 -1.84 -18.46 -27.72
C SER A 69 -1.33 -17.51 -26.63
N LEU A 70 -0.54 -17.98 -25.66
CA LEU A 70 0.00 -17.13 -24.59
C LEU A 70 1.26 -16.38 -25.05
N VAL A 71 2.08 -16.98 -25.91
CA VAL A 71 3.35 -16.39 -26.36
C VAL A 71 3.16 -15.49 -27.57
N GLU A 72 2.43 -15.97 -28.57
CA GLU A 72 2.35 -15.33 -29.89
C GLU A 72 1.50 -14.05 -29.87
N LYS A 73 0.58 -13.93 -28.89
CA LYS A 73 -0.33 -12.78 -28.75
C LYS A 73 0.09 -11.80 -27.67
N TRP A 74 1.19 -12.02 -26.95
CA TRP A 74 1.57 -11.16 -25.83
C TRP A 74 2.32 -9.92 -26.31
N PRO A 75 1.73 -8.71 -26.22
CA PRO A 75 2.29 -7.52 -26.88
C PRO A 75 3.35 -6.79 -26.03
N PHE A 76 3.71 -7.32 -24.86
CA PHE A 76 4.61 -6.64 -23.94
C PHE A 76 6.07 -7.10 -24.10
N PRO A 77 7.04 -6.19 -23.86
CA PRO A 77 8.44 -6.55 -23.82
C PRO A 77 8.74 -7.49 -22.64
N GLN A 78 9.93 -8.08 -22.66
CA GLN A 78 10.42 -8.90 -21.56
C GLN A 78 10.39 -8.13 -20.24
N SER A 79 9.89 -8.79 -19.19
CA SER A 79 9.71 -8.17 -17.89
C SER A 79 11.03 -7.99 -17.15
N ASN A 80 11.20 -6.81 -16.56
CA ASN A 80 12.38 -6.47 -15.79
C ASN A 80 12.32 -7.06 -14.36
N LEU A 81 13.48 -7.18 -13.70
CA LEU A 81 13.56 -7.71 -12.33
C LEU A 81 12.70 -6.93 -11.32
N TRP A 82 12.59 -5.60 -11.47
CA TRP A 82 11.79 -4.78 -10.55
C TRP A 82 10.30 -5.16 -10.58
N GLU A 83 9.78 -5.61 -11.72
CA GLU A 83 8.38 -6.00 -11.88
C GLU A 83 8.06 -7.24 -11.05
N TYR A 84 8.96 -8.24 -11.08
CA TYR A 84 8.88 -9.44 -10.27
C TYR A 84 9.02 -9.12 -8.77
N VAL A 85 10.00 -8.30 -8.42
CA VAL A 85 10.23 -7.89 -7.02
C VAL A 85 9.02 -7.11 -6.49
N TRP A 86 8.44 -6.21 -7.29
CA TRP A 86 7.24 -5.49 -6.91
C TRP A 86 6.05 -6.44 -6.79
N CYS A 87 5.78 -7.29 -7.78
CA CYS A 87 4.63 -8.18 -7.79
C CYS A 87 4.62 -9.12 -6.57
N PHE A 88 5.70 -9.86 -6.32
CA PHE A 88 5.72 -10.82 -5.21
C PHE A 88 6.11 -10.17 -3.88
N GLY A 89 7.03 -9.19 -3.89
CA GLY A 89 7.53 -8.55 -2.69
C GLY A 89 6.54 -7.58 -2.05
N SER A 90 5.73 -6.84 -2.83
CA SER A 90 4.77 -5.87 -2.26
C SER A 90 3.49 -6.50 -1.71
N LEU A 91 3.19 -7.74 -2.11
CA LEU A 91 2.05 -8.49 -1.60
C LEU A 91 2.24 -8.92 -0.13
N VAL A 92 3.46 -9.36 0.23
CA VAL A 92 3.79 -9.84 1.58
C VAL A 92 3.50 -8.80 2.68
N PRO A 93 3.97 -7.55 2.57
CA PRO A 93 3.64 -6.48 3.52
C PRO A 93 2.14 -6.21 3.61
N THR A 94 1.40 -6.29 2.50
CA THR A 94 -0.04 -6.07 2.47
C THR A 94 -0.79 -7.16 3.24
N VAL A 95 -0.40 -8.42 3.08
CA VAL A 95 -0.96 -9.55 3.84
C VAL A 95 -0.69 -9.38 5.34
N PHE A 96 0.55 -9.09 5.75
CA PHE A 96 0.85 -8.82 7.16
C PHE A 96 0.10 -7.60 7.71
N GLY A 97 -0.04 -6.56 6.89
CA GLY A 97 -0.81 -5.37 7.20
C GLY A 97 -2.26 -5.72 7.48
N TYR A 98 -2.90 -6.53 6.64
CA TYR A 98 -4.27 -6.98 6.83
C TYR A 98 -4.44 -7.83 8.09
N LEU A 99 -3.56 -8.82 8.31
CA LEU A 99 -3.57 -9.68 9.50
C LEU A 99 -3.38 -8.89 10.80
N SER A 100 -2.66 -7.77 10.75
CA SER A 100 -2.46 -6.91 11.91
C SER A 100 -3.75 -6.23 12.40
N LEU A 101 -4.72 -5.99 11.51
CA LEU A 101 -5.94 -5.22 11.79
C LEU A 101 -6.91 -5.96 12.73
N ASN A 102 -6.93 -7.30 12.69
CA ASN A 102 -7.89 -8.11 13.44
C ASN A 102 -7.66 -8.02 14.96
N LYS A 103 -6.39 -8.13 15.38
CA LYS A 103 -6.01 -8.12 16.81
C LYS A 103 -5.13 -6.93 17.20
N ASN A 104 -5.13 -5.85 16.42
CA ASN A 104 -4.30 -4.65 16.65
C ASN A 104 -2.81 -4.98 16.87
N ARG A 105 -2.27 -5.93 16.08
CA ARG A 105 -0.92 -6.45 16.31
C ARG A 105 0.12 -5.44 15.81
N ALA A 106 0.61 -4.58 16.70
CA ALA A 106 1.58 -3.54 16.36
C ALA A 106 2.85 -4.09 15.68
N GLY A 107 3.37 -5.24 16.11
CA GLY A 107 4.54 -5.88 15.49
C GLY A 107 4.33 -6.22 14.02
N LEU A 108 3.17 -6.80 13.66
CA LEU A 108 2.84 -7.10 12.26
C LEU A 108 2.64 -5.83 11.44
N MET A 109 2.03 -4.79 12.02
CA MET A 109 1.89 -3.50 11.34
C MET A 109 3.26 -2.86 11.07
N ARG A 110 4.23 -3.00 11.99
CA ARG A 110 5.61 -2.53 11.77
C ARG A 110 6.25 -3.25 10.59
N ILE A 111 6.15 -4.58 10.54
CA ILE A 111 6.66 -5.39 9.41
C ILE A 111 5.99 -4.95 8.10
N ALA A 112 4.67 -4.73 8.12
CA ALA A 112 3.94 -4.27 6.95
C ALA A 112 4.41 -2.89 6.46
N VAL A 113 4.61 -1.92 7.36
CA VAL A 113 5.09 -0.58 6.98
C VAL A 113 6.50 -0.64 6.42
N THR A 114 7.43 -1.31 7.11
CA THR A 114 8.82 -1.46 6.64
C THR A 114 8.88 -2.19 5.31
N GLY A 115 8.15 -3.29 5.16
CA GLY A 115 8.10 -4.05 3.92
C GLY A 115 7.49 -3.26 2.76
N THR A 116 6.46 -2.43 3.02
CA THR A 116 5.88 -1.55 1.99
C THR A 116 6.90 -0.52 1.49
N VAL A 117 7.74 0.02 2.38
CA VAL A 117 8.82 0.94 1.98
C VAL A 117 9.85 0.23 1.11
N VAL A 118 10.34 -0.94 1.54
CA VAL A 118 11.42 -1.65 0.85
C VAL A 118 10.94 -2.28 -0.47
N PHE A 119 9.90 -3.11 -0.41
CA PHE A 119 9.44 -3.91 -1.55
C PHE A 119 8.34 -3.23 -2.38
N GLY A 120 7.65 -2.24 -1.82
CA GLY A 120 6.63 -1.45 -2.54
C GLY A 120 7.23 -0.20 -3.16
N LEU A 121 7.68 0.75 -2.34
CA LEU A 121 8.24 2.02 -2.84
C LEU A 121 9.63 1.81 -3.47
N GLY A 122 10.51 1.04 -2.85
CA GLY A 122 11.88 0.83 -3.34
C GLY A 122 11.92 0.22 -4.75
N SER A 123 11.09 -0.80 -5.01
CA SER A 123 10.99 -1.41 -6.34
C SER A 123 10.39 -0.47 -7.39
N VAL A 124 9.41 0.37 -7.02
CA VAL A 124 8.88 1.42 -7.92
C VAL A 124 9.96 2.44 -8.27
N VAL A 125 10.75 2.88 -7.29
CA VAL A 125 11.85 3.83 -7.54
C VAL A 125 12.88 3.25 -8.51
N VAL A 126 13.28 1.99 -8.32
CA VAL A 126 14.18 1.29 -9.26
C VAL A 126 13.56 1.23 -10.66
N GLY A 127 12.28 0.87 -10.77
CA GLY A 127 11.55 0.86 -12.03
C GLY A 127 11.51 2.23 -12.70
N CYS A 128 11.27 3.31 -11.96
CA CYS A 128 11.30 4.67 -12.47
C CYS A 128 12.66 5.03 -13.07
N PHE A 129 13.76 4.72 -12.38
CA PHE A 129 15.10 5.03 -12.88
C PHE A 129 15.46 4.23 -14.13
N GLN A 130 15.12 2.95 -14.17
CA GLN A 130 15.40 2.09 -15.33
C GLN A 130 14.65 2.53 -16.59
N ASN A 131 13.46 3.13 -16.43
CA ASN A 131 12.63 3.61 -17.54
C ASN A 131 12.78 5.11 -17.83
N ALA A 132 13.62 5.84 -17.08
CA ALA A 132 13.72 7.29 -17.17
C ALA A 132 14.23 7.79 -18.53
N LEU A 133 15.26 7.12 -19.08
CA LEU A 133 15.82 7.51 -20.37
C LEU A 133 14.81 7.29 -21.51
N GLU A 134 14.06 6.19 -21.47
CA GLU A 134 13.02 5.92 -22.47
C GLU A 134 11.89 6.97 -22.40
N LEU A 135 11.50 7.38 -21.19
CA LEU A 135 10.51 8.44 -21.03
C LEU A 135 11.02 9.77 -21.58
N LEU A 136 12.28 10.13 -21.31
CA LEU A 136 12.89 11.36 -21.82
C LEU A 136 13.01 11.34 -23.35
N GLU A 137 13.41 10.20 -23.92
CA GLU A 137 13.46 9.98 -25.36
C GLU A 137 12.08 10.13 -25.99
N TYR A 138 11.05 9.51 -25.40
CA TYR A 138 9.67 9.64 -25.83
C TYR A 138 9.17 11.08 -25.74
N TYR A 139 9.52 11.81 -24.67
CA TYR A 139 9.13 13.21 -24.50
C TYR A 139 9.70 14.11 -25.61
N GLY A 140 10.99 13.93 -25.95
CA GLY A 140 11.66 14.72 -26.98
C GLY A 140 11.26 14.34 -28.41
N THR A 141 11.14 13.04 -28.70
CA THR A 141 10.95 12.55 -30.09
C THR A 141 9.49 12.24 -30.44
N ARG A 142 8.63 12.05 -29.43
CA ARG A 142 7.27 11.52 -29.56
C ARG A 142 7.19 10.12 -30.19
N LYS A 143 8.30 9.39 -30.22
CA LYS A 143 8.37 8.02 -30.71
C LYS A 143 8.47 7.07 -29.52
N ALA A 144 7.47 6.19 -29.37
CA ALA A 144 7.48 5.16 -28.35
C ALA A 144 8.08 3.87 -28.91
N ARG A 145 8.87 3.15 -28.09
CA ARG A 145 9.43 1.84 -28.48
C ARG A 145 8.35 0.78 -28.60
N HIS A 146 7.40 0.80 -27.68
CA HIS A 146 6.34 -0.20 -27.57
C HIS A 146 4.98 0.46 -27.37
N PHE A 147 3.95 -0.14 -27.96
CA PHE A 147 2.57 0.32 -27.88
C PHE A 147 1.69 -0.78 -27.32
N PHE A 148 0.70 -0.38 -26.52
CA PHE A 148 -0.36 -1.24 -26.02
C PHE A 148 -1.71 -0.66 -26.44
N TYR A 149 -2.43 -1.32 -27.34
CA TYR A 149 -3.67 -0.84 -27.95
C TYR A 149 -3.59 0.62 -28.46
N GLY A 150 -2.47 0.98 -29.11
CA GLY A 150 -2.24 2.33 -29.64
C GLY A 150 -1.73 3.35 -28.62
N PHE A 151 -1.62 2.99 -27.34
CA PHE A 151 -1.04 3.86 -26.32
C PHE A 151 0.46 3.55 -26.10
N PRO A 152 1.33 4.56 -25.99
CA PRO A 152 2.73 4.40 -25.62
C PRO A 152 2.87 3.67 -24.28
N LEU A 153 3.53 2.50 -24.29
CA LEU A 153 3.65 1.67 -23.10
C LEU A 153 4.38 2.40 -21.96
N ILE A 154 5.42 3.17 -22.30
CA ILE A 154 6.19 3.95 -21.33
C ILE A 154 5.32 4.93 -20.53
N VAL A 155 4.32 5.54 -21.17
CA VAL A 155 3.37 6.44 -20.50
C VAL A 155 2.48 5.67 -19.53
N LEU A 156 1.97 4.51 -19.95
CA LEU A 156 1.17 3.63 -19.09
C LEU A 156 1.95 3.17 -17.85
N ILE A 157 3.24 2.83 -18.03
CA ILE A 157 4.13 2.44 -16.93
C ILE A 157 4.30 3.59 -15.93
N TYR A 158 4.47 4.83 -16.38
CA TYR A 158 4.59 5.99 -15.48
C TYR A 158 3.28 6.37 -14.79
N ILE A 159 2.12 6.16 -15.44
CA ILE A 159 0.81 6.25 -14.77
C ILE A 159 0.73 5.21 -13.65
N PHE A 160 1.13 3.97 -13.93
CA PHE A 160 1.19 2.91 -12.93
C PHE A 160 2.12 3.25 -11.76
N PHE A 161 3.31 3.81 -12.03
CA PHE A 161 4.23 4.27 -10.98
C PHE A 161 3.60 5.35 -10.09
N SER A 162 2.93 6.34 -10.68
CA SER A 162 2.24 7.40 -9.93
C SER A 162 1.17 6.81 -9.00
N LEU A 163 0.35 5.88 -9.49
CA LEU A 163 -0.67 5.20 -8.68
C LEU A 163 -0.03 4.38 -7.55
N CYS A 164 1.06 3.66 -7.83
CA CYS A 164 1.78 2.88 -6.83
C CYS A 164 2.36 3.76 -5.73
N ILE A 165 2.97 4.90 -6.07
CA ILE A 165 3.51 5.85 -5.08
C ILE A 165 2.41 6.36 -4.16
N GLN A 166 1.26 6.73 -4.71
CA GLN A 166 0.11 7.20 -3.92
C GLN A 166 -0.42 6.11 -2.98
N VAL A 167 -0.68 4.92 -3.51
CA VAL A 167 -1.22 3.79 -2.73
C VAL A 167 -0.24 3.36 -1.64
N HIS A 168 1.04 3.20 -1.97
CA HIS A 168 2.07 2.84 -0.99
C HIS A 168 2.31 3.95 0.04
N GLY A 169 2.30 5.21 -0.39
CA GLY A 169 2.40 6.38 0.50
C GLY A 169 1.27 6.42 1.53
N PHE A 170 0.02 6.21 1.09
CA PHE A 170 -1.11 6.11 2.01
C PHE A 170 -1.05 4.88 2.92
N SER A 171 -0.58 3.73 2.40
CA SER A 171 -0.36 2.51 3.19
C SER A 171 0.63 2.77 4.33
N VAL A 172 1.77 3.41 4.03
CA VAL A 172 2.78 3.79 5.02
C VAL A 172 2.21 4.80 6.02
N TYR A 173 1.53 5.85 5.54
CA TYR A 173 0.96 6.88 6.41
C TYR A 173 -0.06 6.32 7.41
N PHE A 174 -1.09 5.61 6.92
CA PHE A 174 -2.12 5.04 7.80
C PHE A 174 -1.57 3.90 8.65
N GLY A 175 -0.69 3.06 8.11
CA GLY A 175 -0.05 1.97 8.83
C GLY A 175 0.82 2.48 9.99
N TYR A 176 1.62 3.52 9.76
CA TYR A 176 2.44 4.13 10.79
C TYR A 176 1.60 4.79 11.89
N LYS A 177 0.52 5.50 11.53
CA LYS A 177 -0.43 6.05 12.51
C LYS A 177 -1.06 4.96 13.38
N LEU A 178 -1.52 3.86 12.79
CA LEU A 178 -2.08 2.72 13.54
C LEU A 178 -1.03 2.06 14.43
N TYR A 179 0.18 1.83 13.92
CA TYR A 179 1.30 1.31 14.69
C TYR A 179 1.61 2.17 15.92
N SER A 180 1.68 3.49 15.74
CA SER A 180 1.95 4.43 16.83
C SER A 180 0.86 4.39 17.92
N LEU A 181 -0.41 4.35 17.52
CA LEU A 181 -1.52 4.27 18.47
C LEU A 181 -1.54 2.94 19.24
N TRP A 182 -1.30 1.81 18.57
CA TRP A 182 -1.33 0.49 19.22
C TRP A 182 -0.11 0.23 20.10
N SER A 183 1.07 0.71 19.71
CA SER A 183 2.29 0.60 20.51
C SER A 183 2.19 1.40 21.81
N GLN A 184 1.68 2.63 21.75
CA GLN A 184 1.42 3.45 22.94
C GLN A 184 0.40 2.78 23.89
N HIS A 185 -0.65 2.16 23.34
CA HIS A 185 -1.63 1.45 24.16
C HIS A 185 -1.04 0.21 24.85
N SER A 186 -0.24 -0.60 24.13
CA SER A 186 0.44 -1.75 24.75
C SER A 186 1.40 -1.33 25.85
N ALA A 187 2.19 -0.27 25.64
CA ALA A 187 3.14 0.24 26.63
C ALA A 187 2.46 0.78 27.90
N ARG A 188 1.25 1.33 27.78
CA ARG A 188 0.44 1.77 28.95
C ARG A 188 -0.17 0.60 29.71
N LYS A 189 -0.47 -0.52 29.05
CA LYS A 189 -1.04 -1.70 29.72
C LYS A 189 0.02 -2.49 30.51
N SER A 190 1.29 -2.39 30.11
CA SER A 190 2.41 -3.05 30.79
C SER A 190 3.00 -2.24 31.94
N ARG A 191 2.58 -0.98 32.13
CA ARG A 191 2.92 -0.14 33.29
C ARG A 191 1.78 -0.18 34.28
#